data_AF-A0A8I2K025-F1
#
_entry.id   AF-A0A8I2K025-F1
#
_cell.length_a   1.000
_cell.length_b   1.000
_cell.length_c   1.000
_cell.angle_alpha   90.00
_cell.angle_beta   90.00
_cell.angle_gamma   90.00
#
_symmetry.space_group_name_H-M   'P 1'
#
loop_
_entity.id
_entity.type
_entity.pdbx_description
1 polymer ?
#
loop_
_entity_poly.entity_id
_entity_poly.type
_entity_poly.pdbx_seq_one_letter_code
_entity_poly.pdbx_strand_id
1 'polypeptide(L)' 'AIFGNLRLWDYLKNLGKLKKGIKIRHPEVNYYQAREVFIESEENCGIEADGEYVGLAPAKLSVLPEAIRFLMS' A
#
# COMPACT_ATOMS: atom_id res chain seq x y z
N ALA A 1 1.28 -2.36 -2.82
CA ALA A 1 0.82 -2.75 -4.17
C ALA A 1 -0.03 -1.61 -4.70
N ILE A 2 -0.06 -1.40 -6.02
CA ILE A 2 -0.89 -0.38 -6.66
C ILE A 2 -2.02 -1.13 -7.37
N PHE A 3 -3.25 -0.78 -7.03
CA PHE A 3 -4.47 -1.37 -7.59
C PHE A 3 -5.10 -0.35 -8.54
N GLY A 4 -5.18 -0.71 -9.82
CA GLY A 4 -5.81 0.08 -10.87
C GLY A 4 -7.32 -0.12 -10.91
N ASN A 5 -7.86 -0.26 -12.12
CA ASN A 5 -9.31 -0.35 -12.31
C ASN A 5 -9.82 -1.77 -12.03
N LEU A 6 -10.17 -2.04 -10.77
CA LEU A 6 -10.71 -3.33 -10.35
C LEU A 6 -12.22 -3.29 -10.18
N ARG A 7 -12.91 -4.34 -10.64
CA ARG A 7 -14.34 -4.53 -10.37
C ARG A 7 -14.52 -5.22 -9.03
N LEU A 8 -15.70 -5.04 -8.42
CA LEU A 8 -16.07 -5.73 -7.17
C LEU A 8 -15.91 -7.26 -7.28
N TRP A 9 -16.20 -7.82 -8.45
CA TRP A 9 -16.03 -9.24 -8.72
C TRP A 9 -14.56 -9.71 -8.65
N ASP A 10 -13.61 -8.86 -9.05
CA ASP A 10 -12.17 -9.18 -8.98
C ASP A 10 -11.71 -9.27 -7.53
N TYR A 11 -12.24 -8.40 -6.67
CA TYR A 11 -12.04 -8.47 -5.21
C TYR A 11 -12.66 -9.73 -4.61
N LEU A 12 -13.93 -10.01 -4.90
CA LEU A 12 -14.63 -11.20 -4.36
C LEU A 12 -13.90 -12.50 -4.72
N LYS A 13 -13.45 -12.62 -5.98
CA LYS A 13 -12.69 -13.80 -6.45
C LYS A 13 -11.34 -13.96 -5.74
N ASN A 14 -10.71 -12.86 -5.32
CA ASN A 14 -9.39 -12.88 -4.70
C ASN A 14 -9.43 -12.76 -3.16
N LEU A 15 -10.60 -12.65 -2.54
CA LEU A 15 -10.74 -12.43 -1.10
C LEU A 15 -10.06 -13.50 -0.25
N GLY A 16 -10.16 -14.77 -0.66
CA GLY A 16 -9.48 -15.88 0.02
C GLY A 16 -7.94 -15.81 -0.07
N LYS A 17 -7.40 -15.24 -1.15
CA LYS A 17 -5.95 -15.02 -1.34
C LYS A 17 -5.48 -13.82 -0.52
N LEU A 18 -6.26 -12.73 -0.51
CA LEU A 18 -6.00 -11.53 0.31
C LEU A 18 -5.87 -11.88 1.79
N LYS A 19 -6.84 -12.62 2.34
CA LYS A 19 -6.83 -13.05 3.75
C LYS A 19 -5.64 -13.93 4.11
N LYS A 20 -5.03 -14.61 3.14
CA LYS A 20 -3.86 -15.48 3.32
C LYS A 20 -2.53 -14.79 3.00
N GLY A 21 -2.55 -13.48 2.71
CA GLY A 21 -1.35 -12.73 2.32
C GLY A 21 -0.74 -13.18 0.98
N ILE A 22 -1.50 -13.87 0.13
CA ILE A 22 -1.01 -14.38 -1.15
C ILE A 22 -1.08 -13.26 -2.19
N LYS A 23 0.04 -12.99 -2.88
CA LYS A 23 0.09 -12.02 -3.98
C LYS A 23 -0.97 -12.32 -5.04
N ILE A 24 -1.75 -11.31 -5.40
CA ILE A 24 -2.76 -11.40 -6.46
C ILE A 24 -2.06 -11.29 -7.81
N ARG A 25 -2.34 -12.23 -8.70
CA ARG A 25 -1.93 -12.15 -10.11
C ARG A 25 -3.09 -11.58 -10.91
N HIS A 26 -3.02 -10.29 -11.23
CA HIS A 26 -4.04 -9.58 -12.01
C HIS A 26 -3.38 -8.43 -12.80
N PRO A 27 -3.78 -8.16 -14.05
CA PRO A 27 -3.16 -7.12 -14.89
C PRO A 27 -3.17 -5.71 -14.25
N GLU A 28 -4.24 -5.38 -13.53
CA GLU A 28 -4.41 -4.10 -12.81
C GLU A 28 -3.72 -4.05 -11.43
N VAL A 29 -2.92 -5.06 -11.07
CA VAL A 29 -2.25 -5.11 -9.75
C VAL A 29 -0.74 -5.14 -9.94
N ASN A 30 -0.10 -4.04 -9.55
CA ASN A 30 1.34 -3.87 -9.68
C ASN A 30 2.03 -3.89 -8.31
N TYR A 31 3.15 -4.59 -8.22
CA TYR A 31 3.97 -4.70 -7.02
C TYR A 31 5.36 -4.12 -7.30
N TYR A 32 5.74 -3.14 -6.49
CA TYR A 32 7.04 -2.47 -6.57
C TYR A 32 7.78 -2.58 -5.24
N GLN A 33 9.11 -2.58 -5.31
CA GLN A 33 9.97 -2.38 -4.15
C GLN A 33 10.74 -1.08 -4.35
N ALA A 34 10.59 -0.15 -3.43
CA ALA A 34 11.24 1.16 -3.47
C ALA A 34 11.63 1.59 -2.05
N ARG A 35 12.68 2.41 -1.94
CA ARG A 35 13.06 3.06 -0.67
C ARG A 35 12.39 4.42 -0.49
N GLU A 36 11.92 5.01 -1.58
CA GLU A 36 11.27 6.31 -1.59
C GLU A 36 10.12 6.28 -2.59
N VAL A 37 8.98 6.85 -2.21
CA VAL A 37 7.78 6.98 -3.05
C VAL A 37 7.23 8.37 -2.86
N PHE A 38 6.93 9.05 -3.98
CA PHE A 38 6.18 10.30 -3.97
C PHE A 38 4.78 10.02 -4.52
N ILE A 39 3.76 10.48 -3.80
CA ILE A 39 2.35 10.32 -4.17
C ILE A 39 1.76 11.71 -4.34
N GLU A 40 1.13 11.93 -5.48
CA GLU A 40 0.35 13.11 -5.81
C GLU A 40 -1.02 12.69 -6.34
N SER A 41 -2.00 13.57 -6.20
CA SER A 41 -3.38 13.36 -6.65
C SER A 41 -3.98 14.70 -7.01
N GLU A 42 -4.76 14.73 -8.09
CA GLU A 42 -5.53 15.92 -8.49
C GLU A 42 -6.68 16.19 -7.51
N GLU A 43 -7.21 15.14 -6.88
CA GLU A 43 -8.26 15.22 -5.86
C GLU A 43 -7.70 15.03 -4.45
N ASN A 44 -8.47 15.45 -3.44
CA ASN A 44 -8.14 15.22 -2.03
C ASN A 44 -8.06 13.71 -1.73
N CYS A 45 -6.84 13.17 -1.70
CA CYS A 45 -6.58 11.76 -1.43
C CYS A 45 -6.09 11.58 0.00
N GLY A 46 -6.92 10.95 0.84
CA GLY A 46 -6.59 10.64 2.24
C GLY A 46 -5.56 9.52 2.38
N ILE A 47 -4.69 9.69 3.37
CA ILE A 47 -3.62 8.74 3.70
C ILE A 47 -3.88 8.22 5.11
N GLU A 48 -3.80 6.90 5.25
CA GLU A 48 -3.88 6.18 6.53
C GLU A 48 -2.54 5.44 6.78
N ALA A 49 -2.03 5.51 8.00
CA ALA A 49 -0.86 4.78 8.45
C ALA A 49 -1.13 4.17 9.83
N ASP A 50 -0.83 2.88 9.99
CA ASP A 50 -1.00 2.14 11.24
C ASP A 50 -2.41 2.24 11.89
N GLY A 51 -3.44 2.41 11.06
CA GLY A 51 -4.84 2.56 11.50
C GLY A 51 -5.26 3.99 11.84
N GLU A 52 -4.38 4.97 11.65
CA GLU A 52 -4.64 6.39 11.91
C GLU A 52 -4.65 7.21 10.61
N TYR A 53 -5.53 8.23 10.57
CA TYR A 53 -5.56 9.20 9.48
C TYR A 53 -4.42 10.21 9.64
N VAL A 54 -3.52 10.29 8.65
CA VAL A 54 -2.29 11.09 8.74
C VAL A 54 -2.29 12.33 7.84
N GLY A 55 -3.26 12.47 6.94
CA GLY A 55 -3.42 13.66 6.12
C GLY A 55 -3.83 13.37 4.67
N LEU A 56 -3.58 14.35 3.80
CA LEU A 56 -3.89 14.29 2.37
C LEU A 56 -2.60 14.27 1.54
N ALA A 57 -2.66 13.71 0.33
CA ALA A 57 -1.64 13.93 -0.70
C ALA A 57 -1.54 15.44 -1.06
N PRO A 58 -0.36 15.93 -1.49
CA PRO A 58 0.84 15.18 -1.83
C PRO A 58 1.64 14.71 -0.60
N ALA A 59 2.28 13.54 -0.72
CA ALA A 59 3.07 12.96 0.34
C ALA A 59 4.33 12.27 -0.17
N LYS A 60 5.40 12.36 0.63
CA LYS A 60 6.66 11.66 0.41
C LYS A 60 6.82 10.58 1.48
N LEU A 61 6.91 9.33 1.03
CA LEU A 61 7.17 8.17 1.88
C LEU A 61 8.63 7.75 1.69
N SER A 62 9.35 7.51 2.78
CA SER A 62 10.73 7.06 2.74
C SER A 62 11.00 5.98 3.79
N VAL A 63 11.82 5.00 3.42
CA VAL A 63 12.31 3.96 4.33
C VAL A 63 13.60 4.47 4.95
N LEU A 64 13.59 4.65 6.27
CA LEU A 64 14.78 4.95 7.04
C LEU A 64 15.40 3.63 7.53
N PRO A 65 16.50 3.15 6.91
CA PRO A 65 17.12 1.89 7.33
C PRO A 65 17.68 2.04 8.74
N GLU A 66 17.51 1.01 9.57
CA GLU A 66 18.10 0.94 10.91
C GLU A 66 17.68 2.09 11.86
N ALA A 67 16.54 2.73 11.60
CA ALA A 67 16.09 3.89 12.38
C ALA A 67 15.75 3.57 13.85
N ILE A 68 15.47 2.30 14.16
CA ILE A 68 15.07 1.84 15.49
C ILE A 68 15.88 0.60 15.86
N ARG A 69 16.43 0.60 17.07
CA ARG A 69 17.11 -0.56 17.65
C ARG A 69 16.14 -1.30 18.58
N PHE A 70 15.81 -2.54 18.23
CA PHE A 70 14.98 -3.41 19.06
C PHE A 70 15.84 -4.17 20.08
N LEU A 71 15.31 -4.37 21.29
CA LEU A 71 15.83 -5.39 22.20
C LEU A 71 15.21 -6.73 21.78
N MET A 72 16.04 -7.70 21.43
CA MET A 72 15.59 -9.05 21.14
C MET A 72 16.13 -10.00 22.21
N SER A 73 15.23 -10.81 22.77
CA SER A 73 15.51 -11.88 23.73
C SER A 73 15.78 -13.21 23.05
#